data_AF-A0A6B2LS80-F1
#
_entry.id   AF-A0A6B2LS80-F1
#
_cell.length_a   1.000
_cell.length_b   1.000
_cell.length_c   1.000
_cell.angle_alpha   90.00
_cell.angle_beta   90.00
_cell.angle_gamma   90.00
#
_symmetry.space_group_name_H-M   'P 1'
#
loop_
_entity.id
_entity.type
_entity.pdbx_description
1 polymer ?
#
loop_
_entity_poly.entity_id
_entity_poly.type
_entity_poly.pdbx_seq_one_letter_code
_entity_poly.pdbx_strand_id
1 'polypeptide(L)' 'MLPNLIDNIRVLIYTGNTDMGCNVAGVEAYIEDMPWKGHSEWINAKRNFWKVDGSLAGYSKTLYN' A
#
# COMPACT_ATOMS: atom_id res chain seq x y z
N MET A 1 -10.90 -10.97 7.26
CA MET A 1 -11.53 -9.69 7.66
C MET A 1 -11.10 -8.56 6.72
N LEU A 2 -9.80 -8.25 6.61
CA LEU A 2 -9.30 -7.21 5.70
C LEU A 2 -9.50 -7.49 4.18
N PRO A 3 -9.29 -8.72 3.66
CA PRO A 3 -9.62 -9.08 2.28
C PRO A 3 -11.01 -8.66 1.80
N ASN A 4 -12.03 -8.89 2.62
CA ASN A 4 -13.40 -8.52 2.27
C ASN A 4 -13.64 -7.01 2.39
N LEU A 5 -12.92 -6.30 3.27
CA LEU A 5 -13.11 -4.86 3.44
C LEU A 5 -12.51 -4.09 2.27
N ILE A 6 -11.29 -4.43 1.84
CA ILE A 6 -10.61 -3.73 0.74
C ILE A 6 -11.36 -3.84 -0.59
N ASP A 7 -12.17 -4.88 -0.77
CA ASP A 7 -13.02 -5.06 -1.95
C ASP A 7 -14.29 -4.17 -1.97
N ASN A 8 -14.65 -3.56 -0.83
CA ASN A 8 -15.93 -2.86 -0.66
C ASN A 8 -15.80 -1.41 -0.20
N ILE A 9 -14.63 -1.00 0.33
CA ILE A 9 -14.38 0.36 0.80
C ILE A 9 -13.02 0.86 0.34
N ARG A 10 -12.86 2.19 0.32
CA ARG A 10 -11.56 2.81 0.07
C ARG A 10 -10.66 2.66 1.29
N VAL A 11 -9.48 2.08 1.12
CA VAL A 11 -8.53 1.81 2.21
C VAL A 11 -7.21 2.53 1.94
N LEU A 12 -6.65 3.15 2.99
CA LEU A 12 -5.27 3.67 2.99
C LEU A 12 -4.46 2.88 4.03
N ILE A 13 -3.36 2.29 3.59
CA ILE A 13 -2.36 1.66 4.46
C ILE A 13 -1.11 2.51 4.37
N TYR A 14 -0.60 2.98 5.51
CA TYR A 14 0.61 3.79 5.58
C TYR A 14 1.56 3.23 6.65
N THR A 15 2.85 3.37 6.40
CA THR A 15 3.92 2.95 7.33
C THR A 15 5.01 4.01 7.40
N GLY A 16 5.62 4.14 8.58
CA GLY A 16 6.85 4.92 8.73
C GLY A 16 8.05 4.10 8.25
N ASN A 17 8.94 4.69 7.47
CA ASN A 17 10.10 3.99 6.91
C ASN A 17 11.15 3.57 7.96
N THR A 18 11.13 4.17 9.15
CA THR A 18 12.05 3.87 10.26
C THR A 18 11.43 3.02 11.37
N ASP A 19 10.17 2.61 11.24
CA ASP A 19 9.54 1.70 12.19
C ASP A 19 10.00 0.26 11.91
N MET A 20 10.53 -0.41 12.93
CA MET A 20 10.92 -1.83 12.83
C MET A 20 9.78 -2.78 13.16
N GLY A 21 8.85 -2.39 14.04
CA GLY A 21 7.76 -3.24 14.51
C GLY A 21 6.70 -3.48 13.43
N CYS A 22 6.26 -2.41 12.77
CA CYS A 22 5.36 -2.47 11.62
C CYS A 22 6.04 -1.92 10.36
N ASN A 23 7.18 -2.54 10.03
CA ASN A 23 8.04 -2.07 8.96
C ASN A 23 7.40 -2.16 7.56
N VAL A 24 7.96 -1.37 6.63
CA VAL A 24 7.53 -1.29 5.23
C VAL A 24 7.52 -2.66 4.56
N ALA A 25 8.60 -3.43 4.70
CA ALA A 25 8.75 -4.72 4.02
C ALA A 25 7.71 -5.74 4.47
N GLY A 26 7.40 -5.79 5.77
CA GLY A 26 6.41 -6.70 6.33
C GLY A 26 4.99 -6.36 5.89
N VAL A 27 4.65 -5.06 5.86
CA VAL A 27 3.33 -4.63 5.36
C VAL A 27 3.20 -4.86 3.86
N GLU A 28 4.26 -4.66 3.07
CA GLU A 28 4.24 -5.00 1.64
C GLU A 28 4.05 -6.49 1.40
N ALA A 29 4.85 -7.33 2.06
CA ALA A 29 4.72 -8.78 1.96
C ALA A 29 3.32 -9.27 2.34
N TYR A 30 2.72 -8.67 3.39
CA TYR A 30 1.36 -8.98 3.79
C TYR A 30 0.32 -8.65 2.70
N ILE A 31 0.40 -7.47 2.08
CA ILE A 31 -0.55 -7.06 1.01
C ILE A 31 -0.32 -7.90 -0.26
N GLU A 32 0.92 -8.27 -0.56
CA GLU A 32 1.30 -9.11 -1.70
C GLU A 32 0.88 -10.58 -1.55
N ASP A 33 0.66 -11.08 -0.33
CA ASP A 33 0.15 -12.45 -0.08
C ASP A 33 -1.37 -12.47 0.21
N MET A 34 -1.94 -11.31 0.58
CA MET A 34 -3.36 -11.20 0.89
C MET A 34 -4.23 -11.48 -0.35
N PRO A 35 -5.24 -12.37 -0.29
CA PRO A 35 -6.14 -12.62 -1.41
C PRO A 35 -7.24 -11.54 -1.46
N TRP A 36 -7.26 -10.71 -2.50
CA TRP A 36 -8.32 -9.71 -2.76
C TRP A 36 -8.46 -9.48 -4.27
N LYS A 37 -9.56 -8.85 -4.71
CA LYS A 37 -9.90 -8.79 -6.15
C LYS A 37 -8.83 -8.11 -7.01
N GLY A 38 -8.16 -7.09 -6.48
CA GLY A 38 -7.12 -6.34 -7.19
C GLY A 38 -5.69 -6.84 -6.97
N HIS A 39 -5.52 -8.03 -6.38
CA HIS A 39 -4.21 -8.56 -6.01
C HIS A 39 -3.24 -8.68 -7.20
N SER A 40 -3.71 -9.23 -8.32
CA SER A 40 -2.88 -9.45 -9.52
C SER A 40 -2.40 -8.12 -10.13
N GLU A 41 -3.27 -7.12 -10.19
CA GLU A 41 -2.96 -5.79 -10.68
C GLU A 41 -2.07 -5.04 -9.69
N TRP A 42 -2.26 -5.23 -8.39
CA TRP A 42 -1.41 -4.65 -7.35
C TRP A 42 0.03 -5.11 -7.47
N ILE A 43 0.29 -6.40 -7.69
CA ILE A 43 1.65 -6.93 -7.87
C ILE A 43 2.39 -6.17 -8.98
N ASN A 44 1.68 -5.81 -10.05
CA ASN A 44 2.25 -5.10 -11.20
C ASN A 44 2.22 -3.57 -11.08
N ALA A 45 1.52 -3.01 -10.10
CA ALA A 45 1.40 -1.57 -9.90
C ALA A 45 2.73 -0.96 -9.45
N LYS A 46 3.06 0.21 -10.01
CA LYS A 46 4.30 0.93 -9.71
C LYS A 46 4.15 1.81 -8.48
N ARG A 47 5.24 1.95 -7.72
CA ARG A 47 5.39 3.00 -6.71
C ARG A 47 5.66 4.34 -7.39
N ASN A 48 5.07 5.40 -6.84
CA ASN A 48 5.22 6.77 -7.26
C ASN A 48 5.82 7.61 -6.12
N PHE A 49 6.49 8.70 -6.48
CA PHE A 49 6.91 9.69 -5.49
C PHE A 49 5.69 10.44 -4.97
N TRP A 50 5.55 10.51 -3.65
CA TRP A 50 4.57 11.36 -3.00
C TRP A 50 5.28 12.62 -2.49
N LYS A 51 4.84 13.77 -2.98
CA LYS A 51 5.38 15.08 -2.61
C LYS A 51 4.34 15.92 -1.87
N VAL A 52 4.77 16.63 -0.85
CA VAL A 52 3.99 17.63 -0.10
C VAL A 52 4.79 18.93 -0.16
N ASP A 53 4.14 20.01 -0.60
CA ASP A 53 4.77 21.34 -0.78
C ASP A 53 6.06 21.31 -1.63
N GLY A 54 6.12 20.42 -2.62
CA GLY A 54 7.25 20.26 -3.52
C GLY A 54 8.39 19.38 -2.98
N SER A 55 8.38 19.05 -1.69
CA SER A 55 9.35 18.17 -1.04
C SER A 55 8.91 16.70 -1.09
N LEU A 56 9.86 15.78 -1.21
CA LEU A 56 9.58 14.35 -1.14
C LEU A 56 9.12 13.98 0.28
N ALA A 57 7.87 13.55 0.42
CA ALA A 57 7.27 13.14 1.67
C ALA A 57 7.23 11.62 1.83
N GLY A 58 7.32 10.87 0.73
CA GLY A 58 7.38 9.42 0.74
C GLY A 58 7.10 8.79 -0.61
N TYR A 59 6.62 7.56 -0.58
CA TYR A 59 6.23 6.81 -1.76
C TYR A 59 4.79 6.33 -1.60
N SER A 60 4.04 6.33 -2.70
CA SER A 60 2.68 5.79 -2.72
C SER A 60 2.55 4.73 -3.81
N LYS A 61 1.67 3.77 -3.56
CA LYS A 61 1.22 2.78 -4.54
C LYS A 61 -0.30 2.76 -4.44
N THR A 62 -0.97 2.91 -5.57
CA THR A 62 -2.42 3.07 -5.64
C THR A 62 -2.96 2.13 -6.70
N LEU A 63 -4.02 1.41 -6.35
CA LEU A 63 -4.81 0.64 -7.29
C LEU A 63 -6.26 1.09 -7.13
N TYR A 64 -6.86 1.55 -8.24
CA TYR A 64 -8.15 2.24 -8.33
C TYR A 64 -8.12 3.68 -7.77
N ASN A 65 -8.78 4.61 -8.47
CA ASN A 65 -8.91 6.03 -8.11
C ASN A 65 -10.30 6.31 -7.52
#